data_AF-A0A1S2LN79-F1
#
_entry.id   AF-A0A1S2LN79-F1
#
_cell.length_a   1.000
_cell.length_b   1.000
_cell.length_c   1.000
_cell.angle_alpha   90.00
_cell.angle_beta   90.00
_cell.angle_gamma   90.00
#
_symmetry.space_group_name_H-M   'P 1'
#
loop_
_entity.id
_entity.type
_entity.pdbx_description
1 polymer ?
#
loop_
_entity_poly.entity_id
_entity_poly.type
_entity_poly.pdbx_seq_one_letter_code
_entity_poly.pdbx_strand_id
1 'polypeptide(L)'
;MSYDNVIDIEEVLEYKKRDDAIEQLPEHEKQIYKIYLYACIESYQGKTPFQKLADLFGISINEVQEMILGIDDMIKELSRK
;
A
#
# COMPACT_ATOMS: atom_id res chain seq x y z
N MET A 1 -34.00 -0.35 12.85
CA MET A 1 -32.90 0.47 12.33
C MET A 1 -32.47 -0.17 11.03
N SER A 2 -32.82 0.45 9.90
CA SER A 2 -32.48 -0.04 8.57
C SER A 2 -30.99 0.20 8.37
N TYR A 3 -30.22 -0.87 8.18
CA TYR A 3 -28.84 -0.74 7.72
C TYR A 3 -28.91 -0.40 6.23
N ASP A 4 -28.97 0.91 5.92
CA ASP A 4 -28.64 1.39 4.59
C ASP A 4 -27.14 1.13 4.37
N ASN A 5 -26.82 -0.08 3.94
CA ASN A 5 -25.54 -0.42 3.32
C ASN A 5 -25.50 0.20 1.92
N VAL A 6 -25.64 1.53 1.85
CA VAL A 6 -25.24 2.26 0.65
C VAL A 6 -23.73 2.22 0.67
N ILE A 7 -23.18 1.23 -0.01
CA ILE A 7 -21.77 1.25 -0.39
C ILE A 7 -21.55 2.59 -1.08
N ASP A 8 -20.75 3.45 -0.45
CA ASP A 8 -20.46 4.76 -1.01
C ASP A 8 -19.72 4.53 -2.33
N ILE A 9 -20.42 4.84 -3.42
CA ILE A 9 -19.91 4.59 -4.77
C ILE A 9 -18.62 5.38 -4.99
N GLU A 10 -18.47 6.54 -4.34
CA GLU A 10 -17.25 7.33 -4.40
C GLU A 10 -16.07 6.60 -3.76
N GLU A 11 -16.27 6.01 -2.59
CA GLU A 11 -15.24 5.22 -1.89
C GLU A 11 -14.79 4.00 -2.73
N VAL A 12 -15.73 3.29 -3.35
CA VAL A 12 -15.39 2.15 -4.25
C VAL A 12 -14.60 2.60 -5.48
N LEU A 13 -14.94 3.76 -6.04
CA LEU A 13 -14.21 4.33 -7.18
C LEU A 13 -12.80 4.75 -6.78
N GLU A 14 -12.61 5.33 -5.59
CA GLU A 14 -11.29 5.67 -5.07
C GLU A 14 -10.42 4.43 -4.83
N TYR A 15 -10.99 3.36 -4.26
CA TYR A 15 -10.29 2.08 -4.09
C TYR A 15 -9.84 1.50 -5.43
N LYS A 16 -10.73 1.47 -6.44
CA LYS A 16 -10.38 0.98 -7.78
C LYS A 16 -9.29 1.79 -8.44
N LYS A 17 -9.36 3.13 -8.38
CA LYS A 17 -8.32 4.01 -8.92
C LYS A 17 -6.95 3.74 -8.27
N ARG A 18 -6.94 3.44 -6.97
CA ARG A 18 -5.70 3.11 -6.27
C ARG A 18 -5.15 1.75 -6.68
N ASP A 19 -6.01 0.75 -6.87
CA ASP A 19 -5.62 -0.58 -7.33
C ASP A 19 -5.04 -0.53 -8.76
N ASP A 20 -5.72 0.18 -9.67
CA ASP A 20 -5.23 0.42 -11.03
C ASP A 20 -3.89 1.18 -11.05
N ALA A 21 -3.70 2.12 -10.13
CA ALA A 21 -2.46 2.86 -9.98
C ALA A 21 -1.32 1.97 -9.46
N ILE A 22 -1.59 1.07 -8.52
CA ILE A 22 -0.61 0.08 -8.04
C ILE A 22 -0.18 -0.85 -9.18
N GLU A 23 -1.11 -1.26 -10.03
CA GLU A 23 -0.80 -2.15 -11.16
C GLU A 23 0.05 -1.48 -12.25
N GLN A 24 0.01 -0.14 -12.35
CA GLN A 24 0.80 0.68 -13.26
C GLN A 24 2.18 1.10 -12.72
N LEU A 25 2.51 0.80 -11.46
CA LEU A 25 3.84 1.03 -10.91
C LEU A 25 4.90 0.24 -11.69
N PRO A 26 6.14 0.73 -11.75
CA PRO A 26 7.23 -0.10 -12.27
C PRO A 26 7.39 -1.37 -11.40
N GLU A 27 7.85 -2.44 -12.03
CA GLU A 27 7.76 -3.80 -11.47
C GLU A 27 8.46 -3.93 -10.10
N HIS A 28 9.57 -3.24 -9.90
CA HIS A 28 10.31 -3.27 -8.65
C HIS A 28 9.51 -2.64 -7.49
N GLU A 29 9.03 -1.42 -7.70
CA GLU A 29 8.22 -0.66 -6.74
C GLU A 29 6.90 -1.38 -6.45
N LYS A 30 6.26 -1.94 -7.49
CA LYS A 30 5.05 -2.75 -7.37
C LYS A 30 5.26 -3.95 -6.45
N GLN A 31 6.36 -4.68 -6.63
CA GLN A 31 6.69 -5.85 -5.79
C GLN A 31 6.93 -5.44 -4.34
N ILE A 32 7.72 -4.39 -4.10
CA ILE A 32 7.98 -3.86 -2.75
C ILE A 32 6.67 -3.49 -2.07
N TYR A 33 5.80 -2.76 -2.77
CA TYR A 33 4.52 -2.31 -2.21
C TYR A 33 3.57 -3.47 -1.93
N LYS A 34 3.52 -4.50 -2.80
CA LYS A 34 2.74 -5.71 -2.52
C LYS A 34 3.24 -6.43 -1.26
N ILE A 35 4.56 -6.55 -1.09
CA ILE A 35 5.15 -7.13 0.13
C ILE A 35 4.76 -6.30 1.37
N TYR A 36 4.78 -4.97 1.26
CA TYR A 36 4.31 -4.07 2.32
C TYR A 36 2.84 -4.29 2.68
N LEU A 37 1.94 -4.38 1.68
CA LEU A 37 0.51 -4.66 1.90
C LEU A 37 0.30 -6.01 2.59
N TYR A 38 1.00 -7.06 2.17
CA TYR A 38 0.96 -8.36 2.85
C TYR A 38 1.44 -8.26 4.30
N ALA A 39 2.54 -7.54 4.55
CA ALA A 39 3.08 -7.33 5.88
C ALA A 39 2.09 -6.60 6.82
N CYS A 40 1.29 -5.66 6.28
CA CYS A 40 0.19 -4.98 6.97
C CYS A 40 -0.93 -5.96 7.36
N ILE A 41 -1.32 -6.88 6.47
CA ILE A 41 -2.34 -7.89 6.74
C ILE A 41 -1.86 -8.90 7.79
N GLU A 42 -0.60 -9.36 7.69
CA GLU A 42 0.01 -10.31 8.61
C GLU A 42 0.44 -9.71 9.97
N SER A 43 0.03 -8.48 10.30
CA SER A 43 0.50 -7.74 11.49
C SER A 43 0.16 -8.38 12.85
N TYR A 44 -0.49 -9.56 12.86
CA TYR A 44 -0.75 -10.38 14.05
C TYR A 44 0.49 -10.90 14.81
N GLN A 45 1.72 -10.75 14.29
CA GLN A 45 2.95 -11.33 14.87
C GLN A 45 3.90 -10.34 15.60
N GLY A 46 3.44 -9.12 15.94
CA GLY A 46 4.17 -8.23 16.87
C GLY A 46 5.33 -7.40 16.29
N LYS A 47 5.67 -7.58 15.01
CA LYS A 47 6.54 -6.66 14.24
C LYS A 47 5.70 -5.78 13.33
N THR A 48 6.05 -4.50 13.24
CA THR A 48 5.40 -3.59 12.28
C THR A 48 5.72 -4.00 10.84
N PRO A 49 4.89 -3.63 9.86
CA PRO A 49 5.18 -3.90 8.45
C PRO A 49 6.54 -3.35 8.01
N PHE A 50 6.88 -2.15 8.46
CA PHE A 50 8.18 -1.54 8.18
C PHE A 50 9.35 -2.34 8.77
N GLN A 51 9.20 -2.88 9.99
CA GLN A 51 10.21 -3.75 10.58
C GLN A 51 10.38 -5.05 9.80
N LYS A 52 9.28 -5.65 9.34
CA LYS A 52 9.35 -6.88 8.52
C LYS A 52 10.09 -6.64 7.20
N LEU A 53 9.83 -5.52 6.54
CA LEU A 53 10.52 -5.15 5.31
C LEU A 53 11.99 -4.79 5.58
N ALA A 54 12.29 -4.09 6.68
CA ALA A 54 13.67 -3.77 7.07
C ALA A 54 14.49 -5.04 7.27
N ASP A 55 13.93 -6.03 7.98
CA ASP A 55 14.53 -7.34 8.19
C ASP A 55 14.72 -8.11 6.85
N LEU A 56 13.74 -8.03 5.94
CA LEU A 56 13.75 -8.74 4.66
C LEU A 56 14.79 -8.17 3.68
N PHE A 57 14.87 -6.84 3.59
CA PHE A 57 15.78 -6.15 2.66
C PHE A 57 17.15 -5.88 3.27
N GLY A 58 17.32 -6.05 4.58
CA GLY A 58 18.59 -5.80 5.28
C GLY A 58 18.94 -4.31 5.37
N ILE A 59 17.94 -3.44 5.35
CA ILE A 59 18.07 -1.97 5.41
C ILE A 59 17.41 -1.41 6.67
N SER A 60 17.65 -0.14 6.98
CA SER A 60 17.03 0.49 8.15
C SER A 60 15.52 0.69 7.96
N ILE A 61 14.79 0.74 9.08
CA ILE A 61 13.34 1.04 9.08
C ILE A 61 13.07 2.40 8.41
N ASN A 62 13.95 3.38 8.61
CA ASN A 62 13.82 4.71 8.00
C ASN A 62 13.91 4.63 6.47
N GLU A 63 14.87 3.87 5.94
CA GLU A 63 15.00 3.67 4.49
C GLU A 63 13.76 2.97 3.90
N VAL A 64 13.19 1.99 4.61
CA VAL A 64 11.91 1.37 4.20
C VAL A 64 10.79 2.40 4.20
N GLN A 65 10.69 3.25 5.23
CA GLN A 65 9.66 4.27 5.30
C GLN A 65 9.76 5.28 4.15
N GLU A 66 10.97 5.77 3.86
CA GLU A 66 11.22 6.66 2.72
C GLU A 66 10.86 5.99 1.39
N MET A 67 11.21 4.71 1.23
CA MET A 67 10.87 3.92 0.05
C MET A 67 9.36 3.77 -0.14
N ILE A 68 8.62 3.42 0.92
CA ILE A 68 7.17 3.27 0.86
C ILE A 68 6.48 4.62 0.61
N LEU A 69 6.97 5.71 1.23
CA LEU A 69 6.48 7.07 0.96
C LEU A 69 6.67 7.46 -0.51
N GLY A 70 7.84 7.16 -1.09
CA GLY A 70 8.09 7.40 -2.51
C GLY A 70 7.12 6.65 -3.41
N ILE A 71 6.85 5.38 -3.10
CA ILE A 71 5.87 4.57 -3.85
C ILE A 71 4.44 5.11 -3.67
N ASP A 72 4.07 5.52 -2.46
CA ASP A 72 2.76 6.14 -2.19
C ASP A 72 2.56 7.42 -3.02
N ASP A 73 3.60 8.24 -3.18
CA ASP A 73 3.51 9.44 -4.01
C ASP A 73 3.37 9.10 -5.49
N MET A 74 4.04 8.05 -5.98
CA MET A 74 3.82 7.54 -7.35
C MET A 74 2.38 7.05 -7.56
N ILE A 75 1.81 6.32 -6.59
CA ILE A 75 0.42 5.87 -6.65
C ILE A 75 -0.54 7.06 -6.70
N LYS A 76 -0.29 8.10 -5.89
CA LYS A 76 -1.10 9.34 -5.92
C LYS A 76 -1.01 10.05 -7.27
N GLU A 77 0.16 10.11 -7.88
CA GLU A 77 0.32 10.72 -9.20
C GLU A 77 -0.41 9.92 -10.30
N LEU A 78 -0.35 8.59 -10.24
CA LEU A 78 -1.02 7.71 -11.19
C LEU A 78 -2.55 7.72 -11.04
N SER A 79 -3.05 7.77 -9.80
CA SER A 79 -4.51 7.80 -9.51
C SER A 79 -5.19 9.14 -9.80
N ARG A 80 -4.41 10.21 -10.02
CA ARG A 80 -4.91 11.54 -10.44
C ARG A 80 -5.13 11.68 -11.95
N LYS A 81 -4.61 10.75 -12.75
CA LYS A 81 -4.82 10.71 -14.21
C LYS A 81 -6.18 10.11 -14.54
#